data_AF-A0A542AIW4-F1
#
_entry.id   AF-A0A542AIW4-F1
#
_cell.length_a   1.000
_cell.length_b   1.000
_cell.length_c   1.000
_cell.angle_alpha   90.00
_cell.angle_beta   90.00
_cell.angle_gamma   90.00
#
_symmetry.space_group_name_H-M   'P 1'
#
loop_
_entity.id
_entity.type
_entity.pdbx_description
1 polymer ?
#
loop_
_entity_poly.entity_id
_entity_poly.type
_entity_poly.pdbx_seq_one_letter_code
_entity_poly.pdbx_strand_id
1 'polypeptide(L)' 'MNAEDWKRYDKRVRLIVDPFGSGFPKLRKLMIEWAKENNLSTHDLMEQYMAWKWKR' A
#
# COMPACT_ATOMS: atom_id res chain seq x y z
N MET A 1 5.00 -5.52 10.18
CA MET A 1 3.88 -5.92 9.31
C MET A 1 3.99 -7.39 8.95
N ASN A 2 2.92 -8.17 9.11
CA ASN A 2 2.91 -9.61 8.83
C ASN A 2 2.35 -9.92 7.43
N ALA A 3 2.39 -11.19 7.01
CA ALA A 3 1.95 -11.62 5.69
C ALA A 3 0.44 -11.42 5.43
N GLU A 4 -0.40 -11.49 6.47
CA GLU A 4 -1.85 -11.27 6.34
C GLU A 4 -2.18 -9.80 6.16
N ASP A 5 -1.48 -8.93 6.89
CA ASP A 5 -1.60 -7.48 6.73
C ASP A 5 -1.32 -7.13 5.27
N TRP A 6 -0.16 -7.54 4.71
CA TRP A 6 0.19 -7.25 3.31
C TRP A 6 -0.86 -7.73 2.30
N LYS A 7 -1.45 -8.92 2.50
CA LYS A 7 -2.54 -9.42 1.65
C LYS A 7 -3.79 -8.56 1.74
N ARG A 8 -4.18 -8.12 2.95
CA ARG A 8 -5.33 -7.25 3.17
C ARG A 8 -5.15 -5.92 2.43
N TYR A 9 -3.95 -5.36 2.46
CA TYR A 9 -3.68 -4.10 1.81
C TYR A 9 -3.56 -4.21 0.29
N ASP A 10 -2.90 -5.26 -0.21
CA ASP A 10 -2.86 -5.55 -1.65
C ASP A 10 -4.28 -5.68 -2.22
N LYS A 11 -5.21 -6.31 -1.48
CA LYS A 11 -6.62 -6.37 -1.88
C LYS A 11 -7.23 -4.97 -2.02
N ARG A 12 -6.94 -4.04 -1.11
CA ARG A 12 -7.43 -2.64 -1.21
C ARG A 12 -6.81 -1.89 -2.38
N VAL A 13 -5.51 -2.05 -2.62
CA VAL A 13 -4.81 -1.45 -3.76
C VAL A 13 -5.40 -1.93 -5.09
N ARG A 14 -5.68 -3.23 -5.22
CA ARG A 14 -6.29 -3.81 -6.43
C ARG A 14 -7.71 -3.32 -6.75
N LEU A 15 -8.42 -2.76 -5.76
CA LEU A 15 -9.74 -2.15 -5.98
C LEU A 15 -9.64 -0.75 -6.61
N ILE A 16 -8.44 -0.17 -6.64
CA ILE A 16 -8.19 1.12 -7.28
C ILE A 16 -7.98 0.85 -8.77
N VAL A 17 -8.90 1.34 -9.59
CA VAL A 17 -8.74 1.36 -11.04
C VAL A 17 -7.58 2.29 -11.40
N ASP A 18 -6.64 1.79 -12.21
CA ASP A 18 -5.46 2.55 -12.66
C ASP A 18 -4.69 3.24 -11.52
N PRO A 19 -4.13 2.47 -10.56
CA PRO A 19 -3.58 3.01 -9.31
C PRO A 19 -2.34 3.90 -9.51
N PHE A 20 -1.64 3.77 -10.64
CA PHE A 20 -0.47 4.58 -10.96
C PHE A 20 -0.74 5.67 -12.01
N GLY A 21 -1.96 5.74 -12.55
CA GLY A 21 -2.45 6.83 -13.39
C GLY A 21 -3.54 7.64 -12.69
N SER A 22 -4.75 7.62 -13.24
CA SER A 22 -5.90 8.39 -12.75
C SER A 22 -6.35 8.03 -11.32
N GLY A 23 -6.06 6.81 -10.87
CA GLY A 23 -6.34 6.33 -9.51
C GLY A 23 -5.29 6.74 -8.47
N PHE A 24 -4.17 7.36 -8.87
CA PHE A 24 -3.06 7.69 -7.97
C PHE A 24 -3.45 8.52 -6.74
N PRO A 25 -4.36 9.51 -6.81
CA PRO A 25 -4.80 10.23 -5.61
C PRO A 25 -5.44 9.32 -4.55
N LYS A 26 -6.22 8.31 -4.99
CA LYS A 26 -6.82 7.31 -4.09
C LYS A 26 -5.76 6.39 -3.50
N LEU A 27 -4.79 5.96 -4.32
CA LEU A 27 -3.65 5.16 -3.86
C LEU A 27 -2.85 5.93 -2.80
N ARG A 28 -2.47 7.17 -3.09
CA ARG A 28 -1.72 8.03 -2.16
C ARG A 28 -2.45 8.18 -0.84
N LYS A 29 -3.75 8.47 -0.86
CA LYS A 29 -4.56 8.59 0.36
C LYS A 29 -4.56 7.28 1.17
N LEU A 30 -4.76 6.14 0.50
CA LEU A 30 -4.73 4.82 1.12
C LEU A 30 -3.37 4.54 1.81
N MET A 31 -2.26 4.85 1.14
CA MET A 31 -0.93 4.63 1.71
C MET A 31 -0.63 5.56 2.90
N ILE A 32 -1.13 6.80 2.88
CA ILE A 32 -0.98 7.73 4.02
C ILE A 32 -1.79 7.24 5.23
N GLU A 33 -3.04 6.85 5.03
CA GLU A 33 -3.90 6.33 6.11
C GLU A 33 -3.27 5.10 6.76
N TRP A 34 -2.79 4.20 5.92
CA TRP A 34 -2.18 2.96 6.37
C TRP A 34 -0.83 3.17 7.08
N ALA A 35 0.00 4.10 6.58
CA ALA A 35 1.24 4.47 7.24
C ALA A 35 0.96 4.97 8.67
N LYS A 36 -0.10 5.78 8.85
CA LYS A 36 -0.54 6.24 10.18
C LYS A 36 -1.01 5.09 11.07
N GLU A 37 -1.82 4.16 10.55
CA GLU A 37 -2.30 2.98 11.31
C GLU A 37 -1.15 2.13 11.86
N ASN A 38 -0.01 2.10 11.18
CA ASN A 38 1.15 1.27 11.53
C ASN A 38 2.32 2.07 12.13
N ASN A 39 2.12 3.37 12.39
CA ASN A 39 3.16 4.27 12.89
C ASN A 39 4.44 4.25 12.05
N LEU A 40 4.28 4.22 10.72
CA LEU A 40 5.35 4.25 9.73
C LEU A 40 5.31 5.55 8.93
N SER A 41 6.44 5.92 8.32
CA SER A 41 6.41 6.91 7.26
C SER A 41 5.77 6.31 5.99
N THR A 42 5.16 7.14 5.15
CA THR A 42 4.60 6.66 3.87
C THR A 42 5.69 6.11 2.94
N HIS A 43 6.92 6.64 3.04
CA HIS A 43 8.07 6.14 2.30
C HIS A 43 8.39 4.70 2.69
N ASP A 44 8.61 4.44 3.99
CA ASP A 44 9.00 3.12 4.48
C ASP A 44 7.90 2.09 4.22
N LEU A 45 6.64 2.50 4.33
CA LEU A 45 5.50 1.65 4.00
C LEU A 45 5.52 1.25 2.51
N MET A 46 5.73 2.20 1.59
CA MET A 46 5.79 1.89 0.16
C MET A 46 6.97 0.98 -0.17
N GLU A 47 8.14 1.25 0.41
CA GLU A 47 9.34 0.43 0.20
C GLU A 47 9.09 -1.02 0.64
N GLN A 48 8.59 -1.21 1.86
CA GLN A 48 8.24 -2.53 2.39
C GLN A 48 7.16 -3.22 1.55
N TYR A 49 6.13 -2.49 1.11
CA TYR A 49 5.06 -3.02 0.28
C TYR A 49 5.60 -3.53 -1.07
N MET A 50 6.43 -2.72 -1.75
CA MET A 50 7.03 -3.09 -3.03
C MET A 50 7.98 -4.28 -2.89
N ALA A 51 8.81 -4.28 -1.83
CA ALA A 51 9.70 -5.40 -1.52
C ALA A 51 8.93 -6.71 -1.28
N TRP A 52 7.81 -6.66 -0.55
CA TRP A 52 6.93 -7.82 -0.36
C TRP A 52 6.26 -8.26 -1.67
N LYS A 53 5.79 -7.30 -2.48
CA LYS A 53 5.08 -7.57 -3.74
C LYS A 53 5.97 -8.22 -4.79
N TRP A 54 7.24 -7.80 -4.90
CA TRP A 54 8.21 -8.35 -5.85
C TRP A 54 8.83 -9.67 -5.44
N LYS A 55 8.88 -9.98 -4.14
CA LYS A 55 9.29 -11.31 -3.65
C LYS A 55 8.28 -12.41 -3.97
N ARG A 56 7.09 -12.03 -4.44
CA ARG A 56 5.97 -12.93 -4.70
C ARG A 56 5.81 -13.22 -6.18
#